data_AF-A0A2V6GK53-F1
#
_entry.id   AF-A0A2V6GK53-F1
#
_cell.length_a   1.000
_cell.length_b   1.000
_cell.length_c   1.000
_cell.angle_alpha   90.00
_cell.angle_beta   90.00
_cell.angle_gamma   90.00
#
_symmetry.space_group_name_H-M   'P 1'
#
loop_
_entity.id
_entity.type
_entity.pdbx_description
1 polymer ?
#
loop_
_entity_poly.entity_id
_entity_poly.type
_entity_poly.pdbx_seq_one_letter_code
_entity_poly.pdbx_strand_id
1 'polypeptide(L)'
;MLDFLIYLFYRAGTVLLTALPLRALFALGNVSGFCAWILLGKYRRLALRNISIAFGNEKSTRELRRLVRRHFQRLGANLLCSVKLSVMPLEKMEARVETENFDVVHRQLRAGHPVVLILSHL
;
A
#
# COMPACT_ATOMS: atom_id res chain seq x y z
N MET A 1 17.49 -12.11 -24.96
CA MET A 1 16.80 -13.32 -24.46
C MET A 1 16.42 -13.20 -22.99
N LEU A 2 17.33 -12.79 -22.09
CA LEU A 2 17.03 -12.58 -20.67
C LEU A 2 15.86 -11.61 -20.43
N ASP A 3 15.81 -10.49 -21.17
CA ASP A 3 14.74 -9.49 -21.03
C ASP A 3 13.36 -10.07 -21.35
N PHE A 4 13.29 -10.95 -22.34
CA PHE A 4 12.05 -11.62 -22.72
C PHE A 4 11.59 -12.60 -21.63
N LEU A 5 12.53 -13.29 -20.98
CA LEU A 5 12.22 -14.18 -19.84
C LEU A 5 11.73 -13.38 -18.63
N ILE A 6 12.37 -12.25 -18.31
CA ILE A 6 11.94 -11.35 -17.23
C ILE A 6 10.55 -10.80 -17.53
N TYR A 7 10.31 -10.37 -18.77
CA TYR A 7 9.01 -9.90 -19.22
C TYR A 7 7.94 -10.98 -19.08
N LEU A 8 8.22 -12.22 -19.52
CA LEU A 8 7.27 -13.32 -19.41
C LEU A 8 6.97 -13.66 -17.95
N PHE A 9 7.99 -13.68 -17.09
CA PHE A 9 7.82 -13.90 -15.65
C PHE A 9 6.94 -12.81 -15.02
N TYR A 10 7.21 -11.54 -15.34
CA TYR A 10 6.41 -10.41 -14.85
C TYR A 10 4.96 -10.50 -15.31
N ARG A 11 4.71 -10.80 -16.59
CA ARG A 11 3.37 -10.95 -17.16
C ARG A 11 2.62 -12.13 -16.54
N ALA A 12 3.27 -13.29 -16.42
CA ALA A 12 2.69 -14.47 -15.78
C ALA A 12 2.31 -14.19 -14.32
N GLY A 13 3.22 -13.56 -13.57
CA GLY A 13 2.95 -13.14 -12.18
C GLY A 13 1.77 -12.16 -12.09
N THR A 14 1.70 -11.18 -12.98
CA THR A 14 0.60 -10.21 -13.01
C THR A 14 -0.75 -10.89 -13.29
N VAL A 15 -0.80 -11.80 -14.27
CA VAL A 15 -2.03 -12.56 -14.59
C VAL A 15 -2.45 -13.42 -13.39
N LEU A 16 -1.50 -14.10 -12.75
CA LEU A 16 -1.78 -14.92 -11.56
C LEU A 16 -2.32 -14.09 -10.40
N LEU A 17 -1.71 -12.94 -10.12
CA LEU A 17 -2.14 -12.05 -9.03
C LEU A 17 -3.51 -11.44 -9.31
N THR A 18 -3.77 -11.01 -10.55
CA THR A 18 -5.05 -10.38 -10.92
C THR A 18 -6.22 -11.36 -10.91
N ALA A 19 -5.98 -12.66 -11.10
CA ALA A 19 -6.97 -13.71 -10.96
C ALA A 19 -7.44 -13.91 -9.50
N LEU A 20 -6.59 -13.66 -8.51
CA LEU A 20 -6.91 -13.86 -7.09
C LEU A 20 -7.85 -12.79 -6.53
N PRO A 21 -8.77 -13.10 -5.59
CA PRO A 21 -9.60 -12.09 -4.94
C PRO A 21 -8.76 -11.15 -4.06
N LEU A 22 -9.22 -9.90 -3.87
CA LEU A 22 -8.49 -8.89 -3.07
C LEU A 22 -8.15 -9.37 -1.66
N ARG A 23 -9.03 -10.15 -1.02
CA ARG A 23 -8.78 -10.71 0.33
C ARG A 23 -7.59 -11.67 0.34
N ALA A 24 -7.43 -12.49 -0.70
CA ALA A 24 -6.29 -13.39 -0.82
C ALA A 24 -5.00 -12.62 -1.07
N LEU A 25 -5.02 -11.62 -1.97
CA LEU A 25 -3.87 -10.74 -2.20
C LEU A 25 -3.45 -9.99 -0.94
N PHE A 26 -4.43 -9.50 -0.18
CA PHE A 26 -4.17 -8.84 1.09
C PHE A 26 -3.49 -9.79 2.08
N ALA A 27 -3.98 -11.03 2.23
CA ALA A 27 -3.39 -12.01 3.12
C ALA A 27 -1.96 -12.40 2.68
N LEU A 28 -1.76 -12.68 1.38
CA LEU A 28 -0.46 -12.99 0.80
C LEU A 28 0.54 -11.85 1.02
N GLY A 29 0.12 -10.61 0.76
CA GLY A 29 0.94 -9.43 0.94
C GLY A 29 1.23 -9.14 2.41
N ASN A 30 0.30 -9.47 3.31
CA ASN A 30 0.52 -9.37 4.74
C ASN A 30 1.59 -10.35 5.23
N VAL A 31 1.52 -11.61 4.78
CA VAL A 31 2.51 -12.64 5.09
C VAL A 31 3.86 -12.29 4.48
N SER A 32 3.91 -11.89 3.21
CA SER A 32 5.17 -11.51 2.55
C SER A 32 5.81 -10.29 3.21
N GLY A 33 5.01 -9.30 3.61
CA GLY A 33 5.46 -8.13 4.38
C GLY A 33 5.98 -8.50 5.76
N PHE A 34 5.35 -9.47 6.44
CA PHE A 34 5.88 -10.01 7.70
C PHE A 34 7.23 -10.72 7.50
N CYS A 35 7.38 -11.54 6.47
CA CYS A 35 8.65 -12.16 6.13
C CYS A 35 9.72 -11.11 5.81
N ALA A 36 9.37 -10.07 5.05
CA ALA A 36 10.24 -8.94 4.78
C ALA A 36 10.68 -8.23 6.07
N TRP A 37 9.79 -8.06 7.05
CA TRP A 37 10.14 -7.48 8.35
C TRP A 37 11.15 -8.33 9.15
N ILE A 38 11.11 -9.66 9.00
CA ILE A 38 12.09 -10.58 9.61
C ILE A 38 13.44 -10.46 8.90
N LEU A 39 13.44 -10.56 7.57
CA LEU A 39 14.64 -10.67 6.74
C LEU A 39 15.36 -9.32 6.56
N LEU A 40 14.61 -8.23 6.41
CA LEU A 40 15.13 -6.91 6.06
C LEU A 40 15.46 -6.06 7.29
N GLY A 41 16.40 -6.55 8.12
CA GLY A 41 16.79 -5.91 9.37
C GLY A 41 17.24 -4.45 9.24
N LYS A 42 17.91 -4.08 8.13
CA LYS A 42 18.32 -2.69 7.84
C LYS A 42 17.11 -1.76 7.72
N TYR A 43 16.14 -2.13 6.90
CA TYR A 43 14.93 -1.34 6.68
C TYR A 43 14.04 -1.30 7.93
N ARG A 44 13.99 -2.39 8.69
CA ARG A 44 13.29 -2.40 9.99
C ARG A 44 13.86 -1.37 10.96
N ARG A 45 15.18 -1.24 11.06
CA ARG A 45 15.83 -0.23 11.91
C ARG A 45 15.57 1.19 11.42
N LEU A 46 15.61 1.40 10.11
CA LEU A 46 15.30 2.70 9.51
C LEU A 46 13.85 3.13 9.81
N ALA A 47 12.88 2.23 9.58
CA ALA A 47 11.48 2.50 9.88
C ALA A 47 11.27 2.80 11.36
N LEU A 48 11.92 2.05 12.27
CA LEU A 48 11.88 2.32 13.71
C LEU A 48 12.40 3.72 14.06
N ARG A 49 13.53 4.13 13.47
CA ARG A 49 14.09 5.47 13.68
C ARG A 49 13.15 6.57 13.19
N ASN A 50 12.55 6.39 12.01
CA ASN A 50 11.63 7.38 11.45
C ASN A 50 10.41 7.57 12.34
N ILE A 51 9.80 6.48 12.81
CA ILE A 51 8.62 6.59 13.68
C ILE A 51 8.98 7.03 15.11
N SER A 52 10.18 6.75 15.62
CA SER A 52 10.60 7.28 16.92
C SER A 52 10.79 8.79 16.87
N ILE A 53 11.24 9.34 15.74
CA ILE A 53 11.30 10.78 15.52
C ILE A 53 9.88 11.35 15.39
N ALA A 54 9.02 10.70 14.59
CA ALA A 54 7.68 11.21 14.30
C ALA A 54 6.74 11.20 15.53
N PHE A 55 6.81 10.17 16.38
CA PHE A 55 5.97 10.05 17.58
C PHE A 55 6.63 10.58 18.86
N GLY A 56 7.94 10.85 18.85
CA GLY A 56 8.67 11.29 20.04
C GLY A 56 8.37 10.43 21.28
N ASN A 57 7.80 11.04 22.31
CA ASN A 57 7.46 10.39 23.58
C ASN A 57 6.00 9.90 23.66
N GLU A 58 5.20 10.02 22.60
CA GLU A 58 3.77 9.65 22.61
C GLU A 58 3.54 8.13 22.65
N LYS A 59 4.54 7.33 22.28
CA LYS A 59 4.42 5.87 22.18
C LYS A 59 5.61 5.15 22.76
N SER A 60 5.35 4.06 23.45
CA SER A 60 6.40 3.19 23.98
C SER A 60 7.17 2.48 22.86
N THR A 61 8.42 2.09 23.16
CA THR A 61 9.26 1.29 22.24
C THR A 61 8.60 -0.03 21.79
N ARG A 62 7.70 -0.59 22.61
CA ARG A 62 6.95 -1.81 22.27
C ARG A 62 5.86 -1.51 21.23
N GLU A 63 5.16 -0.39 21.38
CA GLU A 63 4.14 0.05 20.42
C GLU A 63 4.76 0.45 19.08
N LEU A 64 5.89 1.16 19.11
CA LEU A 64 6.64 1.50 17.90
C LEU A 64 7.06 0.24 17.13
N ARG A 65 7.61 -0.77 17.82
CA ARG A 65 7.94 -2.06 17.18
C ARG A 65 6.73 -2.76 16.56
N ARG A 66 5.58 -2.74 17.25
CA ARG A 66 4.33 -3.30 16.70
C ARG A 66 3.85 -2.50 15.49
N LEU A 67 4.01 -1.18 15.50
CA LEU A 67 3.65 -0.31 14.39
C LEU A 67 4.51 -0.58 13.16
N VAL A 68 5.84 -0.66 13.30
CA VAL A 68 6.74 -1.01 12.18
C VAL A 68 6.40 -2.36 11.60
N ARG A 69 6.17 -3.38 12.44
CA ARG A 69 5.79 -4.71 11.93
C ARG A 69 4.51 -4.63 11.09
N ARG A 70 3.47 -3.95 11.61
CA ARG A 70 2.21 -3.77 10.88
C ARG A 70 2.40 -2.95 9.60
N HIS A 71 3.27 -1.95 9.61
CA HIS A 71 3.59 -1.16 8.43
C HIS A 71 4.18 -2.03 7.32
N PHE A 72 5.16 -2.89 7.61
CA PHE A 72 5.71 -3.83 6.62
C PHE A 72 4.65 -4.79 6.06
N GLN A 73 3.79 -5.33 6.93
CA GLN A 73 2.67 -6.19 6.51
C GLN A 73 1.69 -5.45 5.59
N ARG A 74 1.32 -4.22 5.95
CA ARG A 74 0.40 -3.37 5.17
C ARG A 74 1.05 -2.94 3.85
N LEU A 75 2.34 -2.65 3.83
CA LEU A 75 3.08 -2.30 2.62
C LEU A 75 3.06 -3.45 1.61
N GLY A 76 3.33 -4.68 2.05
CA GLY A 76 3.23 -5.86 1.19
C GLY A 76 1.80 -6.10 0.68
N ALA A 77 0.80 -5.94 1.54
CA ALA A 77 -0.61 -6.04 1.15
C ALA A 77 -1.02 -4.96 0.13
N ASN A 78 -0.61 -3.70 0.35
CA ASN A 78 -0.87 -2.59 -0.57
C ASN A 78 -0.22 -2.84 -1.93
N LEU A 79 1.03 -3.31 -1.94
CA LEU A 79 1.74 -3.64 -3.19
C LEU A 79 0.97 -4.68 -4.01
N LEU A 80 0.60 -5.82 -3.44
CA LEU A 80 -0.10 -6.86 -4.19
C LEU A 80 -1.52 -6.46 -4.58
N CYS A 81 -2.25 -5.77 -3.70
CA CYS A 81 -3.58 -5.25 -4.02
C CYS A 81 -3.53 -4.22 -5.16
N SER A 82 -2.49 -3.37 -5.21
CA SER A 82 -2.35 -2.35 -6.27
C SER A 82 -2.29 -2.96 -7.67
N VAL A 83 -1.65 -4.13 -7.82
CA VAL A 83 -1.60 -4.87 -9.09
C VAL A 83 -3.01 -5.21 -9.56
N LYS A 84 -3.88 -5.71 -8.68
CA LYS A 84 -5.27 -6.01 -9.04
C LYS A 84 -6.11 -4.76 -9.25
N LEU A 85 -5.90 -3.72 -8.46
CA LEU A 85 -6.63 -2.46 -8.62
C LEU A 85 -6.33 -1.80 -9.97
N SER A 86 -5.10 -1.93 -10.50
CA SER A 86 -4.73 -1.36 -11.80
C SER A 86 -5.52 -1.91 -13.00
N VAL A 87 -6.16 -3.08 -12.84
CA VAL A 87 -6.98 -3.73 -13.89
C VAL A 87 -8.44 -3.91 -13.48
N MET A 88 -8.83 -3.42 -12.30
CA MET A 88 -10.20 -3.56 -11.79
C MET A 88 -11.08 -2.46 -12.41
N PRO A 89 -12.30 -2.78 -12.88
CA PRO A 89 -13.27 -1.76 -13.29
C PRO A 89 -13.58 -0.78 -12.16
N LEU A 90 -13.76 0.49 -12.51
CA LEU A 90 -13.92 1.58 -11.54
C LEU A 90 -15.13 1.35 -10.62
N GLU A 91 -16.23 0.83 -11.14
CA GLU A 91 -17.47 0.59 -10.39
C GLU A 91 -17.24 -0.45 -9.27
N LYS A 92 -16.38 -1.43 -9.53
CA LYS A 92 -15.96 -2.41 -8.51
C LYS A 92 -15.03 -1.76 -7.48
N MET A 93 -14.19 -0.81 -7.87
CA MET A 93 -13.34 -0.09 -6.92
C MET A 93 -14.17 0.81 -6.01
N GLU A 94 -15.10 1.58 -6.57
CA GLU A 94 -15.99 2.49 -5.84
C GLU A 94 -16.80 1.77 -4.76
N ALA A 95 -17.34 0.57 -5.06
CA ALA A 95 -18.05 -0.25 -4.08
C ALA A 95 -17.20 -0.72 -2.87
N ARG A 96 -15.90 -0.43 -2.86
CA ARG A 96 -14.93 -0.85 -1.83
C ARG A 96 -14.15 0.32 -1.23
N VAL A 97 -14.41 1.54 -1.68
CA VAL A 97 -13.71 2.76 -1.24
C VAL A 97 -14.72 3.68 -0.57
N GLU A 98 -14.39 4.10 0.64
CA GLU A 98 -15.11 5.16 1.33
C GLU A 98 -14.27 6.43 1.24
N THR A 99 -14.89 7.53 0.84
CA THR A 99 -14.23 8.84 0.72
C THR A 99 -14.76 9.79 1.77
N GLU A 100 -13.89 10.32 2.60
CA GLU A 100 -14.24 11.35 3.58
C GLU A 100 -13.95 12.75 3.02
N ASN A 101 -14.88 13.68 3.21
CA ASN A 101 -14.73 15.09 2.89
C ASN A 101 -14.47 15.42 1.39
N PHE A 102 -14.82 14.52 0.47
CA PHE A 102 -14.57 14.70 -0.96
C PHE A 102 -15.55 15.69 -1.62
N ASP A 103 -16.68 15.99 -0.97
CA ASP A 103 -17.65 17.01 -1.42
C ASP A 103 -17.04 18.40 -1.52
N VAL A 104 -16.03 18.72 -0.70
CA VAL A 104 -15.32 20.01 -0.75
C VAL A 104 -14.59 20.14 -2.08
N VAL A 105 -13.93 19.08 -2.53
CA VAL A 105 -13.23 19.03 -3.82
C VAL A 105 -14.22 19.26 -4.95
N HIS A 106 -15.33 18.50 -4.96
CA HIS A 106 -16.37 18.65 -5.98
C HIS A 106 -16.98 20.05 -6.02
N ARG A 107 -17.21 20.67 -4.86
CA ARG A 107 -17.75 22.03 -4.76
C ARG A 107 -16.82 23.07 -5.37
N GLN A 108 -15.52 23.01 -5.06
CA GLN A 108 -14.55 23.97 -5.59
C GLN A 108 -14.36 23.82 -7.10
N LEU A 109 -14.33 22.58 -7.60
CA LEU A 109 -14.26 22.32 -9.04
C LEU A 109 -15.48 22.87 -9.78
N ARG A 110 -16.70 22.69 -9.24
CA ARG A 110 -17.93 23.24 -9.84
C ARG A 110 -17.97 24.77 -9.83
N ALA A 111 -17.31 25.40 -8.86
CA ALA A 111 -17.17 26.86 -8.78
C ALA A 111 -16.11 27.43 -9.74
N GLY A 112 -15.41 26.58 -10.51
CA GLY A 112 -14.35 26.99 -11.43
C GLY A 112 -13.01 27.27 -10.76
N HIS A 113 -12.84 26.93 -9.47
CA HIS A 113 -11.57 27.09 -8.78
C HIS A 113 -10.63 25.92 -9.06
N PRO A 114 -9.34 26.18 -9.36
CA PRO A 114 -8.34 25.13 -9.47
C PRO A 114 -8.13 24.46 -8.09
N VAL A 115 -8.07 23.13 -8.08
CA VAL A 115 -7.83 22.33 -6.87
C VAL A 115 -6.49 21.60 -6.98
N VAL A 116 -5.65 21.71 -5.96
CA VAL A 116 -4.39 20.97 -5.83
C VAL A 116 -4.55 19.92 -4.74
N LEU A 117 -4.37 18.64 -5.10
CA LEU A 117 -4.40 17.52 -4.17
C LEU A 117 -2.97 17.17 -3.77
N ILE A 118 -2.66 17.25 -2.48
CA ILE A 118 -1.36 16.87 -1.92
C ILE A 118 -1.48 15.46 -1.35
N LEU A 119 -0.73 14.52 -1.92
CA LEU A 119 -0.75 13.11 -1.54
C LEU A 119 0.56 12.74 -0.86
N SER A 120 0.48 11.97 0.23
CA SER A 120 1.65 11.31 0.82
C SER A 120 1.87 9.96 0.14
N HIS A 121 3.13 9.58 -0.05
CA HIS A 121 3.45 8.17 -0.30
C HIS A 121 3.08 7.36 0.94
N LEU A 122 2.22 6.35 0.77
CA LEU A 122 1.69 5.46 1.81
C LEU A 122 2.29 4.05 1.70
#